data_AF-A0A945SQT0-F1
#
_entry.id   AF-A0A945SQT0-F1
#
_cell.length_a   1.000
_cell.length_b   1.000
_cell.length_c   1.000
_cell.angle_alpha   90.00
_cell.angle_beta   90.00
_cell.angle_gamma   90.00
#
_symmetry.space_group_name_H-M   'P 1'
#
loop_
_entity.id
_entity.type
_entity.pdbx_description
1 polymer ?
#
loop_
_entity_poly.entity_id
_entity_poly.type
_entity_poly.pdbx_seq_one_letter_code
_entity_poly.pdbx_strand_id
1 'polypeptide(L)'
;MQIHIPWHWTCRTLAGRRPRLSNTVFGAINDRTRIVRPDTGLVIEGFPRSANSFSVFAFLNSGAGDMALAHHVHSPSQIILAAKYGIPAILLVRTPEDAVIAGVAKIATHTAPDLLRAYAVYYESLLPLREH
;
A
#
# COMPACT_ATOMS: atom_id res chain seq x y z
N MET A 1 -3.80 -13.13 10.75
CA MET A 1 -2.98 -14.19 10.11
C MET A 1 -2.59 -13.67 8.73
N GLN A 2 -1.35 -13.21 8.55
CA GLN A 2 -0.90 -12.62 7.29
C GLN A 2 -0.44 -13.77 6.39
N ILE A 3 -1.17 -14.00 5.30
CA ILE A 3 -0.99 -15.11 4.38
C ILE A 3 0.38 -14.95 3.73
N HIS A 4 1.29 -15.90 3.97
CA HIS A 4 2.64 -15.89 3.41
C HIS A 4 2.56 -16.45 1.99
N ILE A 5 2.60 -15.58 0.98
CA ILE A 5 2.62 -15.98 -0.43
C ILE A 5 4.01 -15.66 -1.00
N PRO A 6 4.79 -16.65 -1.46
CA PRO A 6 6.16 -16.46 -1.91
C PRO A 6 6.16 -15.92 -3.34
N TRP A 7 5.84 -14.64 -3.48
CA TRP A 7 6.14 -13.88 -4.69
C TRP A 7 7.15 -12.81 -4.27
N HIS A 8 8.36 -12.85 -4.83
CA HIS A 8 9.32 -11.74 -4.79
C HIS A 8 8.58 -10.39 -4.80
N TRP A 9 8.69 -9.60 -3.73
CA TRP A 9 7.84 -8.41 -3.50
C TRP A 9 7.78 -7.46 -4.69
N THR A 10 8.90 -7.35 -5.40
CA THR A 10 9.00 -6.63 -6.66
C THR A 10 7.90 -7.02 -7.65
N CYS A 11 7.61 -8.32 -7.83
CA CYS A 11 6.55 -8.78 -8.72
C CYS A 11 5.15 -8.39 -8.24
N ARG A 12 4.89 -8.46 -6.93
CA ARG A 12 3.62 -7.99 -6.36
C ARG A 12 3.45 -6.49 -6.58
N THR A 13 4.50 -5.71 -6.35
CA THR A 13 4.51 -4.26 -6.58
C THR A 13 4.34 -3.94 -8.07
N LEU A 14 5.00 -4.68 -8.96
CA LEU A 14 4.86 -4.56 -10.41
C LEU A 14 3.43 -4.90 -10.88
N ALA A 15 2.81 -5.94 -10.33
CA ALA A 15 1.40 -6.26 -10.60
C ALA A 15 0.47 -5.12 -10.16
N GLY A 16 0.81 -4.42 -9.08
CA GLY A 16 0.14 -3.20 -8.61
C GLY A 16 0.23 -2.01 -9.59
N ARG A 17 1.15 -2.00 -10.56
CA ARG A 17 1.20 -0.96 -11.61
C ARG A 17 0.04 -1.05 -12.60
N ARG A 18 -0.70 -2.17 -12.64
CA ARG A 18 -1.84 -2.37 -13.54
C ARG A 18 -3.17 -2.34 -12.78
N PRO A 19 -3.80 -1.15 -12.61
CA PRO A 19 -5.00 -0.98 -11.78
C PRO A 19 -6.20 -1.86 -12.17
N ARG A 20 -6.31 -2.25 -13.46
CA ARG A 20 -7.39 -3.14 -13.95
C ARG A 20 -7.26 -4.59 -13.48
N LEU A 21 -6.04 -5.08 -13.23
CA LEU A 21 -5.78 -6.45 -12.79
C LEU A 21 -5.60 -6.54 -11.27
N SER A 22 -5.15 -5.45 -10.66
CA SER A 22 -4.82 -5.39 -9.24
C SER A 22 -6.05 -5.58 -8.34
N ASN A 23 -7.21 -4.98 -8.64
CA ASN A 23 -8.37 -5.10 -7.74
C ASN A 23 -8.99 -6.51 -7.73
N THR A 24 -8.95 -7.23 -8.86
CA THR A 24 -9.42 -8.62 -8.92
C THR A 24 -8.49 -9.55 -8.15
N VAL A 25 -7.17 -9.39 -8.33
CA VAL A 25 -6.16 -10.23 -7.65
C VAL A 25 -6.06 -9.89 -6.17
N PHE A 26 -5.99 -8.61 -5.81
CA PHE A 26 -5.93 -8.18 -4.41
C PHE A 26 -7.26 -8.41 -3.68
N GLY A 27 -8.40 -8.33 -4.36
CA GLY A 27 -9.73 -8.62 -3.79
C GLY A 27 -10.01 -10.09 -3.55
N ALA A 28 -9.24 -10.98 -4.17
CA ALA A 28 -9.29 -12.41 -3.88
C ALA A 28 -8.44 -12.82 -2.67
N ILE A 29 -7.43 -12.03 -2.29
CA ILE A 29 -6.45 -12.38 -1.24
C ILE A 29 -6.47 -11.45 -0.02
N ASN A 30 -7.11 -10.28 -0.12
CA ASN A 30 -7.29 -9.33 0.98
C ASN A 30 -8.78 -9.14 1.28
N ASP A 31 -9.05 -8.66 2.48
CA ASP A 31 -10.37 -8.17 2.85
C ASP A 31 -10.81 -7.08 1.86
N ARG A 32 -11.96 -7.29 1.21
CA ARG A 32 -12.48 -6.39 0.18
C ARG A 32 -12.84 -5.01 0.71
N THR A 33 -13.06 -4.88 2.03
CA THR A 33 -13.30 -3.59 2.70
C THR A 33 -12.07 -2.69 2.69
N ARG A 34 -10.88 -3.27 2.55
CA ARG A 34 -9.59 -2.57 2.58
C ARG A 34 -9.09 -2.12 1.22
N ILE A 35 -9.84 -2.42 0.17
CA ILE A 35 -9.46 -2.12 -1.21
C ILE A 35 -10.23 -0.90 -1.69
N VAL A 36 -9.52 0.02 -2.31
CA VAL A 36 -10.11 1.21 -2.93
C VAL A 36 -11.17 0.85 -3.98
N ARG A 37 -12.31 1.51 -3.85
CA ARG A 37 -13.50 1.39 -4.69
C ARG A 37 -14.08 2.80 -4.91
N PRO A 38 -14.99 2.99 -5.88
CA PRO A 38 -15.60 4.30 -6.11
C PRO A 38 -16.35 4.88 -4.90
N ASP A 39 -16.78 4.05 -3.95
CA ASP A 39 -17.45 4.43 -2.69
C ASP A 39 -16.49 4.59 -1.50
N THR A 40 -15.18 4.43 -1.69
CA THR A 40 -14.18 4.66 -0.64
C THR A 40 -14.09 6.15 -0.30
N GLY A 41 -14.11 6.47 1.00
CA GLY A 41 -14.02 7.86 1.47
C GLY A 41 -12.58 8.35 1.62
N LEU A 42 -11.63 7.47 1.98
CA LEU A 42 -10.21 7.81 2.11
C LEU A 42 -9.33 6.59 1.82
N VAL A 43 -8.15 6.83 1.28
CA VAL A 43 -7.08 5.83 1.17
C VAL A 43 -5.90 6.24 2.06
N ILE A 44 -5.43 5.33 2.92
CA ILE A 44 -4.17 5.51 3.67
C ILE A 44 -3.26 4.34 3.33
N GLU A 45 -2.20 4.60 2.58
CA GLU A 45 -1.31 3.54 2.10
C GLU A 45 0.12 4.03 1.92
N GLY A 46 1.06 3.10 2.04
CA GLY A 46 2.45 3.29 1.71
C GLY A 46 3.17 1.95 1.63
N PHE A 47 4.47 1.98 1.35
CA PHE A 47 5.29 0.79 1.41
C PHE A 47 5.23 0.17 2.83
N PRO A 48 5.33 -1.17 2.98
CA PRO A 48 5.38 -1.80 4.29
C PRO A 48 6.39 -1.12 5.22
N ARG A 49 6.06 -1.06 6.52
CA ARG A 49 6.90 -0.45 7.57
C ARG A 49 7.07 1.08 7.49
N SER A 50 6.27 1.76 6.67
CA SER A 50 6.16 3.23 6.63
C SER A 50 4.98 3.77 7.48
N ALA A 51 4.84 3.30 8.73
CA ALA A 51 3.80 3.77 9.67
C ALA A 51 2.32 3.59 9.23
N ASN A 52 2.03 2.67 8.31
CA ASN A 52 0.66 2.35 7.85
C ASN A 52 -0.34 2.10 9.00
N SER A 53 -0.05 1.15 9.88
CA SER A 53 -0.95 0.86 11.02
C SER A 53 -1.13 2.04 11.94
N PHE A 54 -0.05 2.76 12.26
CA PHE A 54 -0.11 3.95 13.11
C PHE A 54 -1.05 5.00 12.51
N SER A 55 -0.91 5.28 11.21
CA SER A 55 -1.70 6.30 10.53
C SER A 55 -3.18 5.94 10.45
N VAL A 56 -3.50 4.67 10.17
CA VAL A 56 -4.88 4.17 10.20
C VAL A 56 -5.48 4.32 11.60
N PHE A 57 -4.77 3.89 12.64
CA PHE A 57 -5.29 4.02 14.01
C PHE A 57 -5.41 5.48 14.45
N ALA A 58 -4.44 6.33 14.13
CA ALA A 58 -4.51 7.76 14.43
C ALA A 58 -5.73 8.40 13.76
N PHE A 59 -6.00 8.06 12.50
CA PHE A 59 -7.17 8.51 11.77
C PHE A 59 -8.48 8.04 12.41
N LEU A 60 -8.60 6.74 12.71
CA LEU A 60 -9.81 6.19 13.34
C LEU A 60 -10.08 6.80 14.73
N ASN A 61 -9.02 7.16 15.46
CA ASN A 61 -9.14 7.78 16.79
C ASN A 61 -9.28 9.31 16.75
N SER A 62 -9.20 9.95 15.57
CA SER A 62 -9.34 11.41 15.46
C SER A 62 -10.79 11.90 15.51
N GLY A 63 -11.77 11.00 15.63
CA GLY A 63 -13.19 11.33 15.58
C GLY A 63 -13.74 11.49 14.15
N ALA A 64 -13.04 10.97 13.14
CA ALA A 64 -13.43 11.11 11.72
C ALA A 64 -14.68 10.29 11.30
N GLY A 65 -15.34 9.59 12.23
CA GLY A 65 -16.55 8.80 11.98
C GLY A 65 -16.31 7.51 11.18
N ASP A 66 -17.40 6.83 10.81
CA ASP A 66 -17.38 5.57 10.05
C ASP A 66 -17.16 5.79 8.54
N MET A 67 -16.03 6.39 8.19
CA MET A 67 -15.64 6.54 6.79
C MET A 67 -15.07 5.23 6.22
N ALA A 68 -15.51 4.85 5.02
CA ALA A 68 -14.95 3.73 4.29
C ALA A 68 -13.48 3.96 3.95
N LEU A 69 -12.59 3.22 4.62
CA LEU A 69 -11.14 3.40 4.55
C LEU A 69 -10.48 2.23 3.80
N ALA A 70 -9.76 2.53 2.72
CA ALA A 70 -8.91 1.55 2.05
C ALA A 70 -7.46 1.65 2.56
N HIS A 71 -6.86 0.51 2.93
CA HIS A 71 -5.55 0.46 3.61
C HIS A 71 -4.93 -0.94 3.66
N HIS A 72 -3.65 -1.04 4.03
CA HIS A 72 -2.90 -2.28 4.34
C HIS A 72 -2.90 -3.34 3.23
N VAL A 73 -3.10 -2.94 1.97
CA VAL A 73 -2.88 -3.82 0.81
C VAL A 73 -1.42 -3.78 0.37
N HIS A 74 -0.70 -2.70 0.72
CA HIS A 74 0.69 -2.45 0.39
C HIS A 74 0.95 -2.52 -1.12
N SER A 75 0.01 -1.99 -1.90
CA SER A 75 0.09 -1.92 -3.35
C SER A 75 -0.01 -0.47 -3.82
N PRO A 76 0.83 -0.02 -4.78
CA PRO A 76 0.72 1.31 -5.36
C PRO A 76 -0.63 1.49 -6.09
N SER A 77 -1.30 0.39 -6.47
CA SER A 77 -2.62 0.44 -7.10
C SER A 77 -3.67 1.15 -6.27
N GLN A 78 -3.58 1.11 -4.93
CA GLN A 78 -4.53 1.79 -4.05
C GLN A 78 -4.52 3.30 -4.31
N ILE A 79 -3.33 3.88 -4.40
CA ILE A 79 -3.14 5.32 -4.66
C ILE A 79 -3.47 5.68 -6.11
N ILE A 80 -3.04 4.85 -7.07
CA ILE A 80 -3.35 5.06 -8.50
C ILE A 80 -4.86 5.09 -8.75
N LEU A 81 -5.58 4.15 -8.14
CA LEU A 81 -7.04 4.10 -8.27
C LEU A 81 -7.73 5.21 -7.49
N ALA A 82 -7.22 5.60 -6.32
CA ALA A 82 -7.75 6.75 -5.59
C ALA A 82 -7.70 8.03 -6.45
N ALA A 83 -6.54 8.31 -7.07
CA ALA A 83 -6.39 9.43 -7.99
C ALA A 83 -7.36 9.34 -9.17
N LYS A 84 -7.52 8.15 -9.76
CA LYS A 84 -8.47 7.92 -10.86
C LYS A 84 -9.93 8.15 -10.45
N TYR A 85 -10.30 7.80 -9.23
CA TYR A 85 -11.66 7.93 -8.71
C TYR A 85 -11.94 9.30 -8.08
N GLY A 86 -10.93 10.18 -7.95
CA GLY A 86 -11.07 11.46 -7.26
C GLY A 86 -11.21 11.31 -5.74
N ILE A 87 -10.66 10.23 -5.18
CA ILE A 87 -10.75 9.91 -3.75
C ILE A 87 -9.51 10.48 -3.05
N PRO A 88 -9.66 11.18 -1.91
CA PRO A 88 -8.51 11.68 -1.17
C PRO A 88 -7.63 10.52 -0.70
N ALA A 89 -6.31 10.72 -0.75
CA ALA A 89 -5.34 9.70 -0.38
C ALA A 89 -4.20 10.29 0.45
N ILE A 90 -3.81 9.59 1.51
CA ILE A 90 -2.62 9.85 2.31
C ILE A 90 -1.57 8.81 1.93
N LEU A 91 -0.57 9.24 1.17
CA LEU A 91 0.60 8.42 0.83
C LEU A 91 1.66 8.53 1.93
N LEU A 92 1.95 7.41 2.57
CA LEU A 92 2.96 7.35 3.62
C LEU A 92 4.35 7.06 3.01
N VAL A 93 5.29 7.94 3.33
CA VAL A 93 6.70 7.84 2.90
C VAL A 93 7.59 7.77 4.13
N ARG A 94 8.57 6.88 4.09
CA ARG A 94 9.62 6.73 5.11
C ARG A 94 10.96 6.59 4.40
N THR A 95 12.06 6.99 5.04
CA THR A 95 13.41 6.73 4.50
C THR A 95 13.56 5.24 4.12
N PRO A 96 14.15 4.94 2.95
CA PRO A 96 14.23 3.57 2.47
C PRO A 96 15.02 2.68 3.42
N GLU A 97 16.10 3.18 4.03
CA GLU A 97 16.93 2.46 4.99
C GLU A 97 16.11 1.96 6.17
N ASP A 98 15.33 2.84 6.78
CA ASP A 98 14.52 2.49 7.94
C ASP A 98 13.40 1.50 7.59
N ALA A 99 12.73 1.70 6.46
CA ALA A 99 11.65 0.84 6.02
C ALA A 99 12.17 -0.58 5.71
N VAL A 100 13.33 -0.67 5.06
CA VAL A 100 14.00 -1.93 4.71
C VAL A 100 14.52 -2.64 5.96
N ILE A 101 15.26 -1.96 6.84
CA ILE A 101 15.77 -2.55 8.10
C ILE A 101 14.61 -3.10 8.93
N ALA A 102 13.55 -2.31 9.12
CA ALA A 102 12.37 -2.75 9.84
C ALA A 102 11.59 -3.87 9.13
N GLY A 103 11.74 -4.01 7.82
CA GLY A 103 11.15 -5.07 7.01
C GLY A 103 11.89 -6.39 7.17
N VAL A 104 13.22 -6.37 7.02
CA VAL A 104 14.09 -7.53 7.23
C VAL A 104 13.93 -8.07 8.65
N ALA A 105 13.94 -7.18 9.66
CA ALA A 105 13.77 -7.58 11.06
C ALA A 105 12.41 -8.24 11.35
N LYS A 106 11.36 -7.92 10.58
CA LYS A 106 10.01 -8.45 10.79
C LYS A 106 9.76 -9.76 10.04
N ILE A 107 10.39 -9.98 8.89
CA ILE A 107 10.11 -11.12 8.02
C ILE A 107 11.44 -11.73 7.56
N ALA A 108 11.89 -12.77 8.27
CA ALA A 108 13.17 -13.44 8.09
C ALA A 108 13.43 -14.03 6.68
N THR A 109 12.40 -14.09 5.83
CA THR A 109 12.47 -14.61 4.45
C THR A 109 12.83 -13.55 3.41
N HIS A 110 13.02 -12.27 3.79
CA HIS A 110 13.32 -11.18 2.87
C HIS A 110 14.73 -10.62 3.04
N THR A 111 15.38 -10.34 1.93
CA THR A 111 16.71 -9.70 1.91
C THR A 111 16.58 -8.18 1.79
N ALA A 112 17.57 -7.44 2.31
CA ALA A 112 17.60 -5.99 2.17
C ALA A 112 17.60 -5.52 0.69
N PRO A 113 18.38 -6.13 -0.23
CA PRO A 113 18.32 -5.76 -1.65
C PRO A 113 16.94 -5.94 -2.29
N ASP A 114 16.23 -7.02 -1.95
CA ASP A 114 14.89 -7.27 -2.51
C ASP A 114 13.87 -6.24 -2.02
N LEU A 115 13.90 -5.91 -0.73
CA LEU A 115 13.00 -4.91 -0.17
C LEU A 115 13.33 -3.50 -0.68
N LEU A 116 14.60 -3.16 -0.85
CA LEU A 116 15.01 -1.87 -1.41
C LEU A 116 14.53 -1.73 -2.86
N ARG A 117 14.67 -2.78 -3.68
CA ARG A 117 14.13 -2.80 -5.04
C ARG A 117 12.61 -2.66 -5.04
N ALA A 118 11.91 -3.40 -4.17
CA ALA A 118 10.45 -3.31 -4.07
C ALA A 118 9.98 -1.92 -3.60
N TYR A 119 10.73 -1.28 -2.69
CA TYR A 119 10.50 0.08 -2.24
C TYR A 119 10.61 1.07 -3.41
N ALA A 120 11.72 1.02 -4.16
CA ALA A 120 11.92 1.88 -5.32
C ALA A 120 10.80 1.72 -6.33
N VAL A 121 10.49 0.47 -6.72
CA VAL A 121 9.39 0.18 -7.66
C VAL A 121 8.06 0.72 -7.14
N TYR A 122 7.77 0.64 -5.84
CA TYR A 122 6.51 1.11 -5.25
C TYR A 122 6.34 2.61 -5.48
N TYR A 123 7.30 3.42 -5.02
CA TYR A 123 7.19 4.88 -5.10
C TYR A 123 7.43 5.41 -6.52
N GLU A 124 8.30 4.79 -7.32
CA GLU A 124 8.46 5.12 -8.74
C GLU A 124 7.15 4.95 -9.52
N SER A 125 6.33 3.94 -9.17
CA SER A 125 5.02 3.74 -9.80
C SER A 125 4.05 4.89 -9.57
N LEU A 126 4.31 5.70 -8.55
CA LEU A 126 3.45 6.82 -8.13
C LEU A 126 4.00 8.17 -8.62
N LEU A 127 5.23 8.23 -9.13
CA LEU A 127 5.83 9.48 -9.64
C LEU A 127 4.98 10.18 -10.73
N PRO A 128 4.32 9.47 -11.67
CA PRO A 128 3.44 10.12 -12.64
C PRO A 128 2.25 10.87 -12.00
N LEU A 129 1.90 10.55 -10.75
CA LEU A 129 0.79 11.18 -10.03
C LEU A 129 1.20 12.46 -9.29
N ARG A 130 2.49 12.83 -9.30
CA ARG A 130 3.00 13.99 -8.54
C ARG A 130 2.42 15.34 -8.99
N GLU A 131 1.96 15.42 -10.23
CA GLU A 131 1.47 16.66 -10.85
C GLU A 131 -0.07 16.78 -10.81
N HIS A 132 -0.74 15.82 -10.17
CA HIS A 132 -2.19 15.83 -9.94
C HIS A 132 -2.54 16.49 -8.61
#